data_AF-A0A1B8F7N1-F1
#
_entry.id   AF-A0A1B8F7N1-F1
#
_cell.length_a   1.000
_cell.length_b   1.000
_cell.length_c   1.000
_cell.angle_alpha   90.00
_cell.angle_beta   90.00
_cell.angle_gamma   90.00
#
_symmetry.space_group_name_H-M   'P 1'
#
loop_
_entity.id
_entity.type
_entity.pdbx_description
1 polymer ?
#
loop_
_entity_poly.entity_id
_entity_poly.type
_entity_poly.pdbx_seq_one_letter_code
_entity_poly.pdbx_strand_id
1 'polypeptide(L)'
;MRPPALPLSCLRTWAKFNDIDFKDISVEKNSEYGGYGIISTTSIPDSAVDQEASKTVLNIPKDLILSAETIAEHAKVDKHFGQILEAVGGSTLRGDVMLFLLMQVTRASSDPSIKFSVSGPWTEYVKMLPEYISLPTAWHDDQINLLNGTSLEKAVAAKVSALVREFETLRENTTEIPWCHNAWWEKEHLEFKDWILIDSWYRSRSLELPLSGEAMVPFLDMANHSRNANSHYQQGINDEVLLQVKPGQHIEKGEELTIDYGSAKSAAEMLFSYGFIDDLSSVHSLVLHISPSPDDPLGKAKVKIHGKLPTLKISATDDSLELTCPFIYLMCVNEDDGLNFKVLLETDGTYGQMRAFWKSTDITDSISSFKDIVTADPLADVFLLRAKVLLRYIVDEQLERLSESEHTANELDPNQESLSVGDKGIPEAASKLRVIEAGLLSKSLELLEAEINTLSSSPIVRGYLGSSEAQDAPGAGDNDESEDFS
;
A
#
# COMPACT_ATOMS: atom_id res chain seq x y z
N MET A 1 -16.11 7.95 20.24
CA MET A 1 -15.67 7.42 21.54
C MET A 1 -14.26 7.91 21.82
N ARG A 2 -14.01 8.71 22.86
CA ARG A 2 -12.66 9.24 23.08
C ARG A 2 -12.23 9.09 24.54
N PRO A 3 -11.11 8.41 24.81
CA PRO A 3 -10.60 8.37 26.16
C PRO A 3 -10.08 9.75 26.56
N PRO A 4 -9.96 10.04 27.87
CA PRO A 4 -9.23 11.23 28.31
C PRO A 4 -7.78 11.14 27.84
N ALA A 5 -7.36 12.07 26.98
CA ALA A 5 -6.00 12.13 26.45
C ALA A 5 -4.99 12.34 27.58
N LEU A 6 -3.95 11.50 27.62
CA LEU A 6 -2.81 11.64 28.52
C LEU A 6 -1.66 12.32 27.77
N PRO A 7 -0.96 13.27 28.40
CA PRO A 7 0.20 13.88 27.78
C PRO A 7 1.31 12.84 27.62
N LEU A 8 2.08 12.91 26.52
CA LEU A 8 3.21 12.00 26.29
C LEU A 8 4.30 12.06 27.36
N SER A 9 4.32 13.09 28.20
CA SER A 9 5.17 13.12 29.40
C SER A 9 4.87 11.98 30.39
N CYS A 10 3.66 11.40 30.34
CA CYS A 10 3.29 10.21 31.10
C CYS A 10 3.93 8.92 30.58
N LEU A 11 4.40 8.88 29.32
CA LEU A 11 4.96 7.68 28.68
C LEU A 11 6.12 7.11 29.49
N ARG A 12 6.99 7.97 30.01
CA ARG A 12 8.14 7.54 30.84
C ARG A 12 7.70 6.79 32.09
N THR A 13 6.66 7.26 32.77
CA THR A 13 6.13 6.65 33.99
C THR A 13 5.40 5.36 33.66
N TRP A 14 4.60 5.37 32.59
CA TRP A 14 3.92 4.18 32.09
C TRP A 14 4.92 3.09 31.68
N ALA A 15 5.98 3.43 30.95
CA ALA A 15 7.01 2.50 30.51
C ALA A 15 7.69 1.81 31.69
N LYS A 16 8.11 2.57 32.71
CA LYS A 16 8.70 2.02 33.94
C LYS A 16 7.75 1.12 34.72
N PHE A 17 6.46 1.44 34.74
CA PHE A 17 5.46 0.63 35.45
C PHE A 17 5.21 -0.71 34.77
N ASN A 18 5.44 -0.80 33.46
CA ASN A 18 5.23 -1.99 32.65
C ASN A 18 6.56 -2.67 32.26
N ASP A 19 7.60 -2.49 33.08
CA ASP A 19 8.91 -3.16 32.91
C ASP A 19 9.61 -2.92 31.55
N ILE A 20 9.32 -1.80 30.88
CA ILE A 20 10.12 -1.34 29.75
C ILE A 20 11.41 -0.70 30.29
N ASP A 21 12.55 -1.29 29.94
CA ASP A 21 13.86 -0.72 30.24
C ASP A 21 14.30 0.22 29.12
N PHE A 22 14.76 1.40 29.49
CA PHE A 22 15.26 2.39 28.54
C PHE A 22 16.37 3.20 29.16
N LYS A 23 17.41 3.43 28.38
CA LYS A 23 18.63 4.10 28.82
C LYS A 23 18.99 5.20 27.85
N ASP A 24 19.40 6.33 28.40
CA ASP A 24 19.90 7.47 27.64
C ASP A 24 18.90 8.07 26.63
N ILE A 25 17.61 7.69 26.66
CA ILE A 25 16.58 8.18 25.72
C ILE A 25 15.33 8.78 26.42
N SER A 26 14.61 9.62 25.68
CA SER A 26 13.30 10.19 26.01
C SER A 26 12.44 10.31 24.74
N VAL A 27 11.13 10.47 24.88
CA VAL A 27 10.25 10.85 23.76
C VAL A 27 9.93 12.33 23.87
N GLU A 28 10.36 13.10 22.88
CA GLU A 28 10.25 14.57 22.88
C GLU A 28 9.76 15.05 21.52
N LYS A 29 9.30 16.31 21.48
CA LYS A 29 8.86 16.92 20.23
C LYS A 29 10.07 17.21 19.36
N ASN A 30 10.07 16.74 18.11
CA ASN A 30 11.15 17.03 17.17
C ASN A 30 11.10 18.52 16.76
N SER A 31 12.24 19.19 16.81
CA SER A 31 12.38 20.63 16.54
C SER A 31 12.42 21.01 15.06
N GLU A 32 12.75 20.06 14.17
CA GLU A 32 12.95 20.29 12.74
C GLU A 32 11.64 20.24 11.95
N TYR A 33 10.86 19.17 12.13
CA TYR A 33 9.64 18.93 11.35
C TYR A 33 8.36 18.79 12.21
N GLY A 34 8.47 18.91 13.53
CA GLY A 34 7.35 18.68 14.44
C GLY A 34 7.08 17.19 14.68
N GLY A 35 5.98 16.87 15.36
CA GLY A 35 5.73 15.50 15.84
C GLY A 35 6.62 15.10 17.02
N TYR A 36 6.51 13.85 17.45
CA TYR A 36 7.29 13.29 18.55
C TYR A 36 8.26 12.22 18.04
N GLY A 37 9.41 12.12 18.67
CA GLY A 37 10.48 11.20 18.30
C GLY A 37 11.25 10.68 19.52
N ILE A 38 12.01 9.61 19.36
CA ILE A 38 12.91 9.10 20.40
C ILE A 38 14.21 9.91 20.34
N ILE A 39 14.47 10.71 21.37
CA ILE A 39 15.63 11.61 21.44
C ILE A 39 16.65 11.10 22.44
N SER A 40 17.94 11.23 22.11
CA SER A 40 19.02 10.92 23.02
C SER A 40 19.16 12.00 24.10
N THR A 41 19.10 11.60 25.37
CA THR A 41 19.28 12.48 26.55
C THR A 41 20.76 12.66 26.94
N THR A 42 21.64 11.81 26.42
CA THR A 42 23.10 11.86 26.61
C THR A 42 23.82 11.58 25.30
N SER A 43 25.14 11.80 25.23
CA SER A 43 25.90 11.34 24.06
C SER A 43 26.08 9.82 24.16
N ILE A 44 25.78 9.12 23.08
CA ILE A 44 25.96 7.68 22.94
C ILE A 44 27.23 7.48 22.09
N PRO A 45 28.33 6.98 22.70
CA PRO A 45 29.57 6.80 21.99
C PRO A 45 29.45 5.68 20.97
N ASP A 46 30.27 5.77 19.92
CA ASP A 46 30.39 4.71 18.93
C ASP A 46 30.84 3.39 19.60
N SER A 47 30.08 2.33 19.33
CA SER A 47 30.49 0.97 19.65
C SER A 47 31.44 0.48 18.57
N ALA A 48 32.67 0.12 18.94
CA ALA A 48 33.68 -0.38 18.01
C ALA A 48 33.09 -1.48 17.11
N VAL A 49 33.37 -1.41 15.81
CA VAL A 49 32.87 -2.35 14.77
C VAL A 49 33.20 -3.81 15.11
N ASP A 50 34.28 -4.05 15.88
CA ASP A 50 34.74 -5.37 16.33
C ASP A 50 34.03 -5.88 17.60
N GLN A 51 33.20 -5.06 18.26
CA GLN A 51 32.33 -5.50 19.34
C GLN A 51 30.97 -5.88 18.75
N GLU A 52 30.66 -7.18 18.69
CA GLU A 52 29.37 -7.72 18.24
C GLU A 52 28.14 -7.20 19.04
N ALA A 53 28.33 -6.33 20.03
CA ALA A 53 27.26 -5.82 20.88
C ALA A 53 26.84 -4.41 20.43
N SER A 54 25.84 -4.33 19.57
CA SER A 54 25.09 -3.09 19.35
C SER A 54 24.55 -2.57 20.69
N LYS A 55 24.68 -1.25 20.95
CA LYS A 55 24.24 -0.68 22.23
C LYS A 55 22.71 -0.66 22.28
N THR A 56 22.14 -1.46 23.17
CA THR A 56 20.70 -1.47 23.45
C THR A 56 20.32 -0.25 24.27
N VAL A 57 19.30 0.48 23.81
CA VAL A 57 18.80 1.71 24.43
C VAL A 57 17.35 1.59 24.90
N LEU A 58 16.60 0.63 24.36
CA LEU A 58 15.22 0.31 24.71
C LEU A 58 15.04 -1.21 24.68
N ASN A 59 14.34 -1.75 25.68
CA ASN A 59 13.94 -3.15 25.77
C ASN A 59 12.46 -3.20 26.19
N ILE A 60 11.63 -3.78 25.31
CA ILE A 60 10.19 -3.93 25.49
C ILE A 60 9.86 -5.41 25.73
N PRO A 61 9.28 -5.77 26.88
CA PRO A 61 8.86 -7.14 27.17
C PRO A 61 7.85 -7.69 26.14
N LYS A 62 7.92 -9.00 25.90
CA LYS A 62 7.01 -9.71 24.97
C LYS A 62 5.53 -9.42 25.23
N ASP A 63 5.12 -9.38 26.49
CA ASP A 63 3.73 -9.23 26.92
C ASP A 63 3.10 -7.87 26.53
N LEU A 64 3.92 -6.88 26.14
CA LEU A 64 3.45 -5.58 25.66
C LEU A 64 3.32 -5.50 24.15
N ILE A 65 3.93 -6.43 23.41
CA ILE A 65 3.90 -6.45 21.95
C ILE A 65 2.50 -6.86 21.51
N LEU A 66 1.86 -6.03 20.67
CA LEU A 66 0.55 -6.36 20.10
C LEU A 66 0.74 -7.12 18.80
N SER A 67 0.80 -8.45 18.91
CA SER A 67 0.96 -9.42 17.82
C SER A 67 -0.20 -10.41 17.77
N ALA A 68 -0.19 -11.30 16.77
CA ALA A 68 -1.18 -12.39 16.65
C ALA A 68 -1.27 -13.27 17.91
N GLU A 69 -0.12 -13.58 18.53
CA GLU A 69 -0.06 -14.35 19.77
C GLU A 69 -0.77 -13.62 20.91
N THR A 70 -0.46 -12.33 21.10
CA THR A 70 -1.05 -11.50 22.15
C THR A 70 -2.57 -11.37 22.00
N ILE A 71 -3.06 -11.25 20.76
CA ILE A 71 -4.49 -11.25 20.46
C ILE A 71 -5.14 -12.57 20.88
N ALA A 72 -4.54 -13.70 20.50
CA ALA A 72 -5.05 -15.03 20.81
C ALA A 72 -5.07 -15.31 22.32
N GLU A 73 -4.03 -14.90 23.05
CA GLU A 73 -3.99 -15.04 24.51
C GLU A 73 -4.99 -14.10 25.21
N HIS A 74 -5.13 -12.86 24.73
CA HIS A 74 -6.10 -11.92 25.30
C HIS A 74 -7.53 -12.42 25.15
N ALA A 75 -7.88 -13.03 24.01
CA ALA A 75 -9.20 -13.61 23.77
C ALA A 75 -9.57 -14.74 24.74
N LYS A 76 -8.58 -15.45 25.31
CA LYS A 76 -8.82 -16.48 26.34
C LYS A 76 -9.13 -15.90 27.71
N VAL A 77 -8.60 -14.71 28.01
CA VAL A 77 -8.72 -14.07 29.33
C VAL A 77 -9.92 -13.13 29.37
N ASP A 78 -10.18 -12.39 28.29
CA ASP A 78 -11.28 -11.44 28.19
C ASP A 78 -12.45 -12.02 27.40
N LYS A 79 -13.48 -12.46 28.13
CA LYS A 79 -14.72 -12.98 27.56
C LYS A 79 -15.41 -12.00 26.59
N HIS A 80 -15.36 -10.70 26.86
CA HIS A 80 -16.01 -9.70 26.01
C HIS A 80 -15.26 -9.56 24.69
N PHE A 81 -13.93 -9.55 24.75
CA PHE A 81 -13.11 -9.53 23.54
C PHE A 81 -13.28 -10.82 22.73
N GLY A 82 -13.25 -11.99 23.38
CA GLY A 82 -13.51 -13.28 22.72
C GLY A 82 -14.87 -13.31 22.01
N GLN A 83 -15.91 -12.71 22.60
CA GLN A 83 -17.24 -12.62 21.99
C GLN A 83 -17.23 -11.76 20.70
N ILE A 84 -16.49 -10.66 20.67
CA ILE A 84 -16.38 -9.83 19.46
C ILE A 84 -15.57 -10.54 18.39
N LEU A 85 -14.47 -11.18 18.80
CA LEU A 85 -13.62 -11.92 17.88
C LEU A 85 -14.39 -13.05 17.19
N GLU A 86 -15.29 -13.73 17.92
CA GLU A 86 -16.20 -14.73 17.35
C GLU A 86 -17.24 -14.12 16.39
N ALA A 87 -17.73 -12.90 16.67
CA ALA A 87 -18.77 -12.25 15.88
C ALA A 87 -18.24 -11.56 14.60
N VAL A 88 -17.01 -11.04 14.62
CA VAL A 88 -16.46 -10.16 13.57
C VAL A 88 -15.05 -10.52 13.16
N GLY A 89 -14.27 -11.14 14.03
CA GLY A 89 -12.84 -11.38 13.85
C GLY A 89 -12.49 -12.60 13.00
N GLY A 90 -11.20 -12.97 13.03
CA GLY A 90 -10.66 -14.19 12.42
C GLY A 90 -10.39 -14.12 10.92
N SER A 91 -10.74 -13.01 10.26
CA SER A 91 -10.49 -12.82 8.82
C SER A 91 -9.06 -12.35 8.54
N THR A 92 -8.54 -11.41 9.34
CA THR A 92 -7.19 -10.84 9.17
C THR A 92 -6.63 -10.42 10.53
N LEU A 93 -5.30 -10.52 10.71
CA LEU A 93 -4.63 -10.04 11.91
C LEU A 93 -4.91 -8.56 12.18
N ARG A 94 -4.82 -7.71 11.14
CA ARG A 94 -5.16 -6.29 11.24
C ARG A 94 -6.55 -6.10 11.86
N GLY A 95 -7.57 -6.79 11.34
CA GLY A 95 -8.93 -6.68 11.85
C GLY A 95 -9.02 -7.02 13.33
N ASP A 96 -8.38 -8.11 13.74
CA ASP A 96 -8.38 -8.57 15.14
C ASP A 96 -7.64 -7.60 16.06
N VAL A 97 -6.53 -7.02 15.61
CA VAL A 97 -5.80 -5.97 16.34
C VAL A 97 -6.63 -4.69 16.46
N MET A 98 -7.34 -4.28 15.41
CA MET A 98 -8.23 -3.12 15.48
C MET A 98 -9.37 -3.33 16.48
N LEU A 99 -9.95 -4.54 16.53
CA LEU A 99 -10.96 -4.89 17.54
C LEU A 99 -10.38 -4.84 18.96
N PHE A 100 -9.14 -5.28 19.16
CA PHE A 100 -8.45 -5.15 20.43
C PHE A 100 -8.25 -3.68 20.82
N LEU A 101 -7.72 -2.85 19.92
CA LEU A 101 -7.52 -1.42 20.17
C LEU A 101 -8.85 -0.72 20.47
N LEU A 102 -9.92 -1.04 19.74
CA LEU A 102 -11.27 -0.56 20.02
C LEU A 102 -11.72 -0.93 21.44
N MET A 103 -11.47 -2.17 21.87
CA MET A 103 -11.76 -2.60 23.23
C MET A 103 -10.98 -1.82 24.29
N GLN A 104 -9.71 -1.55 24.04
CA GLN A 104 -8.87 -0.76 24.95
C GLN A 104 -9.33 0.70 25.01
N VAL A 105 -9.70 1.31 23.88
CA VAL A 105 -10.31 2.65 23.82
C VAL A 105 -11.64 2.70 24.56
N THR A 106 -12.49 1.69 24.36
CA THR A 106 -13.79 1.60 25.03
C THR A 106 -13.60 1.50 26.54
N ARG A 107 -12.69 0.63 27.00
CA ARG A 107 -12.34 0.49 28.42
C ARG A 107 -11.80 1.79 29.00
N ALA A 108 -10.88 2.45 28.28
CA ALA A 108 -10.25 3.70 28.69
C ALA A 108 -11.24 4.88 28.78
N SER A 109 -12.33 4.83 28.01
CA SER A 109 -13.39 5.86 27.98
C SER A 109 -14.53 5.59 28.96
N SER A 110 -14.58 4.41 29.57
CA SER A 110 -15.70 3.96 30.40
C SER A 110 -15.51 4.30 31.88
N ASP A 111 -16.63 4.43 32.59
CA ASP A 111 -16.60 4.56 34.05
C ASP A 111 -15.94 3.30 34.67
N PRO A 112 -14.99 3.46 35.62
CA PRO A 112 -14.33 2.33 36.28
C PRO A 112 -15.28 1.31 36.93
N SER A 113 -16.48 1.75 37.32
CA SER A 113 -17.53 0.91 37.91
C SER A 113 -18.18 -0.06 36.91
N ILE A 114 -18.09 0.23 35.61
CA ILE A 114 -18.59 -0.63 34.55
C ILE A 114 -17.62 -1.80 34.37
N LYS A 115 -18.13 -3.03 34.47
CA LYS A 115 -17.32 -4.26 34.41
C LYS A 115 -17.45 -4.97 33.06
N PHE A 116 -16.96 -4.33 32.00
CA PHE A 116 -16.64 -5.03 30.75
C PHE A 116 -15.18 -4.75 30.37
N SER A 117 -14.60 -5.68 29.63
CA SER A 117 -13.20 -5.69 29.20
C SER A 117 -12.15 -5.73 30.34
N VAL A 118 -11.02 -6.39 30.09
CA VAL A 118 -9.87 -6.42 31.01
C VAL A 118 -9.03 -5.16 30.80
N SER A 119 -8.83 -4.40 31.88
CA SER A 119 -7.90 -3.27 31.87
C SER A 119 -6.46 -3.78 31.94
N GLY A 120 -5.57 -3.19 31.15
CA GLY A 120 -4.15 -3.55 31.11
C GLY A 120 -3.25 -2.40 30.66
N PRO A 121 -1.97 -2.68 30.38
CA PRO A 121 -1.00 -1.67 29.93
C PRO A 121 -1.51 -0.86 28.74
N TRP A 122 -2.14 -1.54 27.78
CA TRP A 122 -2.70 -0.95 26.57
C TRP A 122 -3.87 0.00 26.82
N THR A 123 -4.65 -0.20 27.89
CA THR A 123 -5.76 0.72 28.25
C THR A 123 -5.25 2.12 28.58
N GLU A 124 -4.05 2.24 29.15
CA GLU A 124 -3.41 3.54 29.38
C GLU A 124 -2.62 4.01 28.16
N TYR A 125 -2.02 3.08 27.41
CA TYR A 125 -1.23 3.42 26.22
C TYR A 125 -2.05 4.10 25.13
N VAL A 126 -3.28 3.62 24.85
CA VAL A 126 -4.17 4.23 23.85
C VAL A 126 -4.53 5.68 24.17
N LYS A 127 -4.44 6.10 25.43
CA LYS A 127 -4.68 7.50 25.84
C LYS A 127 -3.54 8.44 25.47
N MET A 128 -2.36 7.89 25.19
CA MET A 128 -1.15 8.63 24.78
C MET A 128 -0.93 8.60 23.26
N LEU A 129 -1.73 7.83 22.52
CA LEU A 129 -1.69 7.81 21.06
C LEU A 129 -2.25 9.12 20.47
N PRO A 130 -1.80 9.53 19.27
CA PRO A 130 -2.28 10.76 18.64
C PRO A 130 -3.78 10.75 18.40
N GLU A 131 -4.45 11.88 18.63
CA GLU A 131 -5.89 12.02 18.32
C GLU A 131 -6.18 12.05 16.81
N TYR A 132 -5.15 12.31 16.00
CA TYR A 132 -5.22 12.38 14.56
C TYR A 132 -3.90 11.89 13.94
N ILE A 133 -3.99 11.17 12.83
CA ILE A 133 -2.87 10.82 11.96
C ILE A 133 -3.28 11.19 10.55
N SER A 134 -2.40 11.92 9.84
CA SER A 134 -2.65 12.46 8.51
C SER A 134 -2.54 11.41 7.39
N LEU A 135 -3.13 10.22 7.58
CA LEU A 135 -3.22 9.25 6.50
C LEU A 135 -4.31 9.67 5.51
N PRO A 136 -4.17 9.43 4.20
CA PRO A 136 -5.17 9.80 3.20
C PRO A 136 -6.61 9.34 3.49
N THR A 137 -6.77 8.22 4.19
CA THR A 137 -8.09 7.70 4.61
C THR A 137 -8.78 8.52 5.70
N ALA A 138 -8.03 9.39 6.39
CA ALA A 138 -8.51 10.29 7.43
C ALA A 138 -8.59 11.75 6.97
N TRP A 139 -8.29 12.01 5.69
CA TRP A 139 -8.46 13.32 5.09
C TRP A 139 -9.94 13.61 4.85
N HIS A 140 -10.29 14.90 4.79
CA HIS A 140 -11.63 15.32 4.41
C HIS A 140 -11.86 15.08 2.90
N ASP A 141 -13.12 14.98 2.47
CA ASP A 141 -13.47 14.65 1.08
C ASP A 141 -12.87 15.64 0.06
N ASP A 142 -12.79 16.92 0.40
CA ASP A 142 -12.14 17.96 -0.43
C ASP A 142 -10.63 17.74 -0.56
N GLN A 143 -9.96 17.29 0.50
CA GLN A 143 -8.54 16.96 0.53
C GLN A 143 -8.25 15.66 -0.22
N ILE A 144 -9.13 14.66 -0.13
CA ILE A 144 -9.00 13.42 -0.91
C ILE A 144 -9.00 13.73 -2.41
N ASN A 145 -9.76 14.73 -2.87
CA ASN A 145 -9.78 15.15 -4.27
C ASN A 145 -8.42 15.67 -4.77
N LEU A 146 -7.50 16.08 -3.89
CA LEU A 146 -6.13 16.45 -4.27
C LEU A 146 -5.34 15.26 -4.84
N LEU A 147 -5.77 14.02 -4.53
CA LEU A 147 -5.18 12.79 -5.04
C LEU A 147 -5.75 12.37 -6.40
N ASN A 148 -6.73 13.08 -6.95
CA ASN A 148 -7.30 12.76 -8.26
C ASN A 148 -6.20 12.74 -9.34
N GLY A 149 -6.17 11.69 -10.15
CA GLY A 149 -5.15 11.47 -11.17
C GLY A 149 -3.85 10.88 -10.65
N THR A 150 -3.64 10.77 -9.34
CA THR A 150 -2.45 10.09 -8.77
C THR A 150 -2.66 8.57 -8.67
N SER A 151 -1.59 7.82 -8.41
CA SER A 151 -1.70 6.39 -8.11
C SER A 151 -2.52 6.07 -6.85
N LEU A 152 -2.61 7.03 -5.92
CA LEU A 152 -3.36 6.86 -4.68
C LEU A 152 -4.86 7.03 -4.84
N GLU A 153 -5.35 7.66 -5.91
CA GLU A 153 -6.79 7.94 -6.10
C GLU A 153 -7.64 6.67 -5.88
N LYS A 154 -7.33 5.61 -6.65
CA LYS A 154 -8.08 4.35 -6.59
C LYS A 154 -7.79 3.58 -5.30
N ALA A 155 -6.55 3.63 -4.81
CA ALA A 155 -6.13 2.90 -3.61
C ALA A 155 -6.81 3.43 -2.34
N VAL A 156 -6.89 4.76 -2.20
CA VAL A 156 -7.56 5.43 -1.08
C VAL A 156 -9.06 5.19 -1.15
N ALA A 157 -9.69 5.39 -2.31
CA ALA A 157 -11.12 5.13 -2.48
C ALA A 157 -11.51 3.67 -2.14
N ALA A 158 -10.70 2.70 -2.59
CA ALA A 158 -10.89 1.29 -2.27
C ALA A 158 -10.73 1.01 -0.76
N LYS A 159 -9.72 1.61 -0.12
CA LYS A 159 -9.48 1.43 1.32
C LYS A 159 -10.57 2.06 2.17
N VAL A 160 -11.03 3.28 1.84
CA VAL A 160 -12.17 3.93 2.52
C VAL A 160 -13.43 3.08 2.36
N SER A 161 -13.70 2.58 1.15
CA SER A 161 -14.83 1.68 0.90
C SER A 161 -14.75 0.38 1.72
N ALA A 162 -13.54 -0.19 1.87
CA ALA A 162 -13.32 -1.36 2.72
C ALA A 162 -13.55 -1.04 4.20
N LEU A 163 -13.03 0.09 4.70
CA LEU A 163 -13.24 0.53 6.08
C LEU A 163 -14.73 0.75 6.40
N VAL A 164 -15.49 1.33 5.47
CA VAL A 164 -16.95 1.49 5.61
C VAL A 164 -17.60 0.11 5.76
N ARG A 165 -17.29 -0.84 4.88
CA ARG A 165 -17.85 -2.21 4.96
C ARG A 165 -17.48 -2.92 6.26
N GLU A 166 -16.24 -2.77 6.71
CA GLU A 166 -15.77 -3.33 7.99
C GLU A 166 -16.54 -2.73 9.17
N PHE A 167 -16.74 -1.42 9.20
CA PHE A 167 -17.50 -0.75 10.25
C PHE A 167 -18.97 -1.14 10.27
N GLU A 168 -19.59 -1.27 9.09
CA GLU A 168 -20.95 -1.76 8.96
C GLU A 168 -21.08 -3.21 9.42
N THR A 169 -20.13 -4.08 9.06
CA THR A 169 -20.08 -5.47 9.53
C THR A 169 -19.94 -5.53 11.05
N LEU A 170 -19.08 -4.69 11.64
CA LEU A 170 -18.92 -4.57 13.09
C LEU A 170 -20.26 -4.18 13.74
N ARG A 171 -20.97 -3.20 13.17
CA ARG A 171 -22.28 -2.75 13.68
C ARG A 171 -23.32 -3.86 13.60
N GLU A 172 -23.50 -4.46 12.43
CA GLU A 172 -24.48 -5.51 12.17
C GLU A 172 -24.29 -6.70 13.12
N ASN A 173 -23.05 -7.14 13.33
CA ASN A 173 -22.76 -8.34 14.12
C ASN A 173 -22.68 -8.09 15.65
N THR A 174 -22.63 -6.83 16.09
CA THR A 174 -22.50 -6.50 17.53
C THR A 174 -23.67 -5.72 18.10
N THR A 175 -24.63 -5.27 17.29
CA THR A 175 -25.81 -4.54 17.77
C THR A 175 -26.67 -5.36 18.73
N GLU A 176 -26.77 -6.67 18.53
CA GLU A 176 -27.53 -7.58 19.39
C GLU A 176 -26.73 -8.07 20.62
N ILE A 177 -25.43 -7.74 20.71
CA ILE A 177 -24.62 -8.08 21.88
C ILE A 177 -24.90 -7.03 22.97
N PRO A 178 -25.47 -7.40 24.15
CA PRO A 178 -26.03 -6.41 25.08
C PRO A 178 -25.05 -5.35 25.55
N TRP A 179 -23.81 -5.74 25.81
CA TRP A 179 -22.79 -4.81 26.30
C TRP A 179 -22.27 -3.91 25.16
N CYS A 180 -22.13 -4.42 23.93
CA CYS A 180 -21.78 -3.63 22.75
C CYS A 180 -22.88 -2.61 22.44
N HIS A 181 -24.15 -3.03 22.47
CA HIS A 181 -25.28 -2.13 22.30
C HIS A 181 -25.20 -0.94 23.25
N ASN A 182 -25.03 -1.20 24.54
CA ASN A 182 -24.95 -0.13 25.55
C ASN A 182 -23.68 0.73 25.42
N ALA A 183 -22.53 0.12 25.11
CA ALA A 183 -21.25 0.83 25.07
C ALA A 183 -21.04 1.61 23.76
N TRP A 184 -21.57 1.12 22.65
CA TRP A 184 -21.21 1.59 21.30
C TRP A 184 -22.41 2.21 20.57
N TRP A 185 -23.60 1.60 20.65
CA TRP A 185 -24.69 1.85 19.70
C TRP A 185 -25.87 2.65 20.27
N GLU A 186 -26.27 2.46 21.53
CA GLU A 186 -27.47 3.09 22.14
C GLU A 186 -27.44 4.63 22.07
N LYS A 187 -26.24 5.21 22.16
CA LYS A 187 -26.01 6.67 22.08
C LYS A 187 -25.00 7.05 20.99
N GLU A 188 -24.81 6.19 19.99
CA GLU A 188 -23.85 6.40 18.91
C GLU A 188 -22.46 6.80 19.44
N HIS A 189 -22.01 6.13 20.51
CA HIS A 189 -20.74 6.42 21.13
C HIS A 189 -19.56 6.03 20.23
N LEU A 190 -19.73 5.02 19.38
CA LEU A 190 -18.76 4.57 18.39
C LEU A 190 -19.14 5.09 17.01
N GLU A 191 -18.28 5.94 16.43
CA GLU A 191 -18.48 6.54 15.11
C GLU A 191 -17.45 6.00 14.09
N PHE A 192 -17.77 6.12 12.79
CA PHE A 192 -16.86 5.67 11.73
C PHE A 192 -15.46 6.31 11.80
N LYS A 193 -15.38 7.58 12.22
CA LYS A 193 -14.10 8.29 12.42
C LYS A 193 -13.21 7.64 13.49
N ASP A 194 -13.81 7.00 14.50
CA ASP A 194 -13.06 6.28 15.52
C ASP A 194 -12.43 5.01 14.92
N TRP A 195 -13.14 4.34 14.01
CA TRP A 195 -12.62 3.17 13.27
C TRP A 195 -11.47 3.56 12.32
N ILE A 196 -11.60 4.70 11.62
CA ILE A 196 -10.50 5.26 10.80
C ILE A 196 -9.28 5.57 11.65
N LEU A 197 -9.47 6.16 12.84
CA LEU A 197 -8.36 6.50 13.74
C LEU A 197 -7.62 5.24 14.21
N ILE A 198 -8.36 4.18 14.57
CA ILE A 198 -7.77 2.90 14.98
C ILE A 198 -7.02 2.23 13.82
N ASP A 199 -7.57 2.25 12.59
CA ASP A 199 -6.84 1.78 11.40
C ASP A 199 -5.55 2.57 11.20
N SER A 200 -5.64 3.89 11.37
CA SER A 200 -4.50 4.78 11.21
C SER A 200 -3.42 4.52 12.23
N TRP A 201 -3.77 4.30 13.50
CA TRP A 201 -2.82 3.93 14.55
C TRP A 201 -2.08 2.65 14.18
N TYR A 202 -2.80 1.58 13.84
CA TYR A 202 -2.16 0.31 13.52
C TYR A 202 -1.26 0.43 12.29
N ARG A 203 -1.78 1.00 11.20
CA ARG A 203 -1.09 1.04 9.91
C ARG A 203 0.14 1.94 9.90
N SER A 204 0.13 3.02 10.67
CA SER A 204 1.29 3.93 10.75
C SER A 204 2.33 3.51 11.80
N ARG A 205 2.07 2.46 12.59
CA ARG A 205 2.88 2.05 13.75
C ARG A 205 3.23 0.56 13.78
N SER A 206 2.66 -0.24 12.89
CA SER A 206 3.00 -1.65 12.77
C SER A 206 4.41 -1.82 12.22
N LEU A 207 5.12 -2.80 12.78
CA LEU A 207 6.47 -3.22 12.42
C LEU A 207 6.43 -4.70 12.07
N GLU A 208 7.33 -5.12 11.18
CA GLU A 208 7.51 -6.54 10.87
C GLU A 208 8.60 -7.12 11.79
N LEU A 209 8.19 -7.91 12.79
CA LEU A 209 9.11 -8.55 13.72
C LEU A 209 9.52 -9.94 13.21
N PRO A 210 10.81 -10.34 13.31
CA PRO A 210 11.28 -11.62 12.79
C PRO A 210 10.57 -12.88 13.32
N LEU A 211 10.12 -12.88 14.59
CA LEU A 211 9.45 -14.04 15.19
C LEU A 211 7.94 -13.82 15.33
N SER A 212 7.53 -12.61 15.72
CA SER A 212 6.12 -12.29 15.98
C SER A 212 5.32 -11.86 14.74
N GLY A 213 5.99 -11.62 13.60
CA GLY A 213 5.38 -11.07 12.39
C GLY A 213 4.96 -9.60 12.56
N GLU A 214 3.94 -9.18 11.83
CA GLU A 214 3.35 -7.84 11.94
C GLU A 214 2.85 -7.58 13.39
N ALA A 215 3.36 -6.53 14.01
CA ALA A 215 3.02 -6.17 15.39
C ALA A 215 3.16 -4.67 15.66
N MET A 216 2.42 -4.18 16.65
CA MET A 216 2.60 -2.83 17.19
C MET A 216 3.36 -2.89 18.52
N VAL A 217 4.45 -2.14 18.64
CA VAL A 217 5.35 -2.18 19.80
C VAL A 217 5.33 -0.82 20.50
N PRO A 218 4.69 -0.70 21.68
CA PRO A 218 4.64 0.55 22.43
C PRO A 218 6.01 1.14 22.69
N PHE A 219 6.12 2.47 22.73
CA PHE A 219 7.37 3.23 22.87
C PHE A 219 8.24 3.17 21.60
N LEU A 220 8.51 1.97 21.06
CA LEU A 220 9.30 1.83 19.83
C LEU A 220 8.58 2.46 18.62
N ASP A 221 7.26 2.37 18.57
CA ASP A 221 6.41 3.03 17.57
C ASP A 221 6.46 4.59 17.62
N MET A 222 7.22 5.18 18.54
CA MET A 222 7.54 6.61 18.55
C MET A 222 8.83 6.93 17.79
N ALA A 223 9.59 5.94 17.34
CA ALA A 223 10.80 6.14 16.54
C ALA A 223 10.42 6.54 15.11
N ASN A 224 10.88 7.70 14.66
CA ASN A 224 10.60 8.15 13.29
C ASN A 224 11.48 7.45 12.25
N HIS A 225 11.05 7.59 11.00
CA HIS A 225 11.79 7.08 9.85
C HIS A 225 13.01 7.93 9.52
N SER A 226 14.12 7.28 9.18
CA SER A 226 15.17 7.88 8.36
C SER A 226 15.76 6.84 7.42
N ARG A 227 16.07 7.24 6.18
CA ARG A 227 16.83 6.41 5.25
C ARG A 227 18.21 6.06 5.78
N ASN A 228 18.85 7.01 6.46
CA ASN A 228 20.14 6.83 7.12
C ASN A 228 19.91 6.53 8.61
N ALA A 229 18.94 5.65 8.90
CA ALA A 229 18.59 5.26 10.26
C ALA A 229 19.84 4.89 11.07
N ASN A 230 20.04 5.59 12.18
CA ASN A 230 21.17 5.35 13.09
C ASN A 230 20.89 4.19 14.06
N SER A 231 19.65 3.71 14.12
CA SER A 231 19.20 2.63 14.99
C SER A 231 18.45 1.55 14.19
N HIS A 232 18.32 0.37 14.79
CA HIS A 232 17.52 -0.73 14.27
C HIS A 232 16.85 -1.46 15.43
N TYR A 233 15.72 -2.11 15.15
CA TYR A 233 15.07 -2.99 16.12
C TYR A 233 15.36 -4.45 15.80
N GLN A 234 15.37 -5.28 16.84
CA GLN A 234 15.48 -6.72 16.71
C GLN A 234 14.67 -7.42 17.79
N GLN A 235 14.41 -8.70 17.60
CA GLN A 235 13.76 -9.54 18.60
C GLN A 235 14.81 -10.39 19.33
N GLY A 236 14.79 -10.31 20.66
CA GLY A 236 15.70 -11.00 21.56
C GLY A 236 15.35 -12.47 21.78
N ILE A 237 16.07 -13.12 22.69
CA ILE A 237 15.95 -14.57 22.97
C ILE A 237 14.67 -14.89 23.75
N ASN A 238 14.12 -13.94 24.51
CA ASN A 238 12.89 -14.09 25.26
C ASN A 238 11.70 -13.44 24.53
N ASP A 239 11.80 -13.31 23.20
CA ASP A 239 10.86 -12.62 22.33
C ASP A 239 10.65 -11.12 22.66
N GLU A 240 11.49 -10.53 23.51
CA GLU A 240 11.50 -9.10 23.78
C GLU A 240 11.92 -8.31 22.54
N VAL A 241 11.45 -7.07 22.38
CA VAL A 241 11.88 -6.20 21.29
C VAL A 241 12.91 -5.21 21.82
N LEU A 242 14.04 -5.13 21.11
CA LEU A 242 15.18 -4.29 21.47
C LEU A 242 15.36 -3.20 20.42
N LEU A 243 15.52 -1.94 20.84
CA LEU A 243 16.07 -0.88 19.98
C LEU A 243 17.57 -0.75 20.24
N GLN A 244 18.35 -0.82 19.18
CA GLN A 244 19.80 -0.78 19.27
C GLN A 244 20.38 0.25 18.29
N VAL A 245 21.35 1.01 18.79
CA VAL A 245 22.16 1.90 17.95
C VAL A 245 23.04 1.04 17.04
N LYS A 246 23.07 1.34 15.74
CA LYS A 246 23.86 0.58 14.76
C LYS A 246 25.37 0.72 15.08
N PRO A 247 26.18 -0.33 14.84
CA PRO A 247 27.63 -0.23 14.99
C PRO A 247 28.22 0.90 14.13
N GLY A 248 29.25 1.59 14.62
CA GLY A 248 29.86 2.72 13.90
C GLY A 248 29.12 4.05 14.04
N GLN A 249 27.98 4.10 14.76
CA GLN A 249 27.19 5.32 14.93
C GLN A 249 27.50 5.99 16.27
N HIS A 250 27.77 7.29 16.20
CA HIS A 250 27.86 8.17 17.37
C HIS A 250 26.60 9.05 17.42
N ILE A 251 25.85 8.99 18.52
CA ILE A 251 24.63 9.80 18.68
C ILE A 251 24.92 10.93 19.64
N GLU A 252 24.73 12.17 19.19
CA GLU A 252 24.88 13.34 20.04
C GLU A 252 23.72 13.48 21.02
N LYS A 253 23.97 14.18 22.13
CA LYS A 253 22.87 14.56 23.03
C LYS A 253 21.90 15.47 22.29
N GLY A 254 20.62 15.13 22.30
CA GLY A 254 19.55 15.83 21.61
C GLY A 254 19.31 15.34 20.19
N GLU A 255 20.13 14.42 19.68
CA GLU A 255 19.90 13.80 18.37
C GLU A 255 18.80 12.72 18.46
N GLU A 256 18.04 12.59 17.38
CA GLU A 256 16.96 11.62 17.27
C GLU A 256 17.46 10.23 16.87
N LEU A 257 16.96 9.21 17.55
CA LEU A 257 17.12 7.82 17.16
C LEU A 257 16.03 7.46 16.16
N THR A 258 16.45 7.13 14.94
CA THR A 258 15.56 6.84 13.82
C THR A 258 15.73 5.39 13.35
N ILE A 259 14.66 4.83 12.79
CA ILE A 259 14.63 3.48 12.23
C ILE A 259 14.29 3.52 10.73
N ASP A 260 14.60 2.44 10.01
CA ASP A 260 14.18 2.30 8.62
C ASP A 260 12.77 1.70 8.57
N TYR A 261 11.80 2.43 8.02
CA TYR A 261 10.44 1.93 7.79
C TYR A 261 10.36 1.06 6.54
N GLY A 262 11.40 1.09 5.70
CA GLY A 262 11.51 0.37 4.44
C GLY A 262 12.02 1.30 3.34
N SER A 263 13.35 1.34 3.16
CA SER A 263 14.02 2.15 2.13
C SER A 263 13.63 1.85 0.67
N ALA A 264 12.85 0.80 0.42
CA ALA A 264 12.32 0.45 -0.90
C ALA A 264 10.88 0.98 -1.16
N LYS A 265 10.23 1.60 -0.17
CA LYS A 265 8.85 2.07 -0.27
C LYS A 265 8.74 3.28 -1.18
N SER A 266 7.70 3.32 -2.00
CA SER A 266 7.43 4.46 -2.88
C SER A 266 6.91 5.68 -2.11
N ALA A 267 6.97 6.86 -2.72
CA ALA A 267 6.33 8.06 -2.16
C ALA A 267 4.83 7.84 -1.90
N ALA A 268 4.14 7.15 -2.81
CA ALA A 268 2.75 6.76 -2.65
C ALA A 268 2.55 5.84 -1.44
N GLU A 269 3.39 4.82 -1.27
CA GLU A 269 3.30 3.87 -0.16
C GLU A 269 3.60 4.54 1.20
N MET A 270 4.58 5.43 1.24
CA MET A 270 4.92 6.23 2.43
C MET A 270 3.76 7.14 2.82
N LEU A 271 3.21 7.89 1.87
CA LEU A 271 2.06 8.77 2.13
C LEU A 271 0.84 7.97 2.53
N PHE A 272 0.54 6.88 1.81
CA PHE A 272 -0.59 6.03 2.11
C PHE A 272 -0.50 5.49 3.53
N SER A 273 0.61 4.85 3.90
CA SER A 273 0.73 4.07 5.14
C SER A 273 1.14 4.89 6.37
N TYR A 274 1.93 5.94 6.17
CA TYR A 274 2.53 6.72 7.26
C TYR A 274 2.16 8.20 7.26
N GLY A 275 1.53 8.71 6.20
CA GLY A 275 1.02 10.08 6.14
C GLY A 275 2.09 11.13 5.79
N PHE A 276 3.26 10.72 5.32
CA PHE A 276 4.32 11.63 4.85
C PHE A 276 5.06 11.05 3.65
N ILE A 277 5.82 11.89 2.94
CA ILE A 277 6.70 11.47 1.84
C ILE A 277 8.15 11.75 2.24
N ASP A 278 9.01 10.74 2.18
CA ASP A 278 10.45 10.91 2.41
C ASP A 278 11.10 11.69 1.25
N ASP A 279 11.60 12.90 1.54
CA ASP A 279 12.35 13.75 0.59
C ASP A 279 13.67 13.14 0.13
N LEU A 280 14.26 12.25 0.93
CA LEU A 280 15.59 11.69 0.69
C LEU A 280 15.55 10.36 -0.05
N SER A 281 14.37 9.90 -0.47
CA SER A 281 14.25 8.69 -1.28
C SER A 281 14.79 8.93 -2.68
N SER A 282 15.78 8.12 -3.09
CA SER A 282 16.29 8.07 -4.47
C SER A 282 15.61 6.98 -5.30
N VAL A 283 14.69 6.24 -4.69
CA VAL A 283 13.91 5.20 -5.37
C VAL A 283 12.50 5.73 -5.55
N HIS A 284 12.23 6.17 -6.77
CA HIS A 284 10.88 6.61 -7.14
C HIS A 284 10.21 5.48 -7.92
N SER A 285 9.08 4.99 -7.41
CA SER A 285 8.30 3.99 -8.12
C SER A 285 6.82 4.34 -8.11
N LEU A 286 6.16 3.89 -9.17
CA LEU A 286 4.75 4.15 -9.47
C LEU A 286 4.13 2.83 -9.95
N VAL A 287 2.97 2.49 -9.41
CA VAL A 287 2.20 1.32 -9.84
C VAL A 287 0.85 1.81 -10.35
N LEU A 288 0.56 1.51 -11.61
CA LEU A 288 -0.71 1.84 -12.26
C LEU A 288 -1.52 0.57 -12.48
N HIS A 289 -2.83 0.65 -12.23
CA HIS A 289 -3.77 -0.42 -12.58
C HIS A 289 -4.13 -0.30 -14.06
N ILE A 290 -3.96 -1.38 -14.81
CA ILE A 290 -4.26 -1.43 -16.24
C ILE A 290 -5.55 -2.20 -16.46
N SER A 291 -6.34 -1.77 -17.43
CA SER A 291 -7.49 -2.52 -17.92
C SER A 291 -7.33 -2.79 -19.42
N PRO A 292 -7.77 -3.95 -19.92
CA PRO A 292 -7.87 -4.16 -21.36
C PRO A 292 -8.86 -3.16 -21.97
N SER A 293 -8.70 -2.88 -23.26
CA SER A 293 -9.67 -2.05 -24.00
C SER A 293 -11.06 -2.68 -23.88
N PRO A 294 -12.13 -1.88 -23.68
CA PRO A 294 -13.51 -2.36 -23.74
C PRO A 294 -13.85 -3.04 -25.07
N ASP A 295 -13.16 -2.66 -26.15
CA ASP A 295 -13.37 -3.17 -27.51
C ASP A 295 -12.54 -4.44 -27.80
N ASP A 296 -11.69 -4.90 -26.88
CA ASP A 296 -10.93 -6.15 -27.04
C ASP A 296 -11.87 -7.36 -26.81
N PRO A 297 -12.21 -8.14 -27.86
CA PRO A 297 -13.11 -9.30 -27.73
C PRO A 297 -12.53 -10.38 -26.81
N LEU A 298 -11.20 -10.43 -26.65
CA LEU A 298 -10.50 -11.38 -25.79
C LEU A 298 -10.17 -10.79 -24.41
N GLY A 299 -10.53 -9.53 -24.13
CA GLY A 299 -10.08 -8.80 -22.93
C GLY A 299 -10.42 -9.53 -21.62
N LYS A 300 -11.65 -10.03 -21.48
CA LYS A 300 -12.06 -10.80 -20.29
C LYS A 300 -11.29 -12.12 -20.14
N ALA A 301 -11.01 -12.81 -21.24
CA ALA A 301 -10.26 -14.05 -21.23
C ALA A 301 -8.78 -13.80 -20.88
N LYS A 302 -8.18 -12.74 -21.45
CA LYS A 302 -6.82 -12.29 -21.11
C LYS A 302 -6.67 -11.99 -19.62
N VAL A 303 -7.59 -11.22 -19.03
CA VAL A 303 -7.56 -10.92 -17.58
C VAL A 303 -7.72 -12.20 -16.74
N LYS A 304 -8.67 -13.06 -17.12
CA LYS A 304 -8.92 -14.31 -16.38
C LYS A 304 -7.73 -15.27 -16.43
N ILE A 305 -7.06 -15.45 -17.57
CA ILE A 305 -5.87 -16.32 -17.67
C ILE A 305 -4.66 -15.72 -16.94
N HIS A 306 -4.56 -14.38 -16.89
CA HIS A 306 -3.47 -13.71 -16.19
C HIS A 306 -3.48 -14.02 -14.70
N GLY A 307 -4.66 -14.27 -14.12
CA GLY A 307 -4.83 -14.76 -12.75
C GLY A 307 -4.52 -13.75 -11.64
N LYS A 308 -4.08 -12.54 -11.99
CA LYS A 308 -3.78 -11.44 -11.06
C LYS A 308 -4.24 -10.10 -11.64
N LEU A 309 -4.29 -9.07 -10.79
CA LEU A 309 -4.65 -7.72 -11.23
C LEU A 309 -3.56 -7.19 -12.19
N PRO A 310 -3.91 -6.77 -13.42
CA PRO A 310 -2.94 -6.21 -14.34
C PRO A 310 -2.38 -4.87 -13.85
N THR A 311 -1.05 -4.77 -13.80
CA THR A 311 -0.36 -3.58 -13.34
C THR A 311 0.83 -3.21 -14.23
N LEU A 312 1.08 -1.91 -14.34
CA LEU A 312 2.32 -1.34 -14.87
C LEU A 312 3.10 -0.79 -13.67
N LYS A 313 4.28 -1.35 -13.43
CA LYS A 313 5.24 -0.81 -12.46
C LYS A 313 6.29 0.00 -13.21
N ILE A 314 6.45 1.26 -12.81
CA ILE A 314 7.51 2.17 -13.26
C ILE A 314 8.43 2.35 -12.07
N SER A 315 9.73 2.22 -12.27
CA SER A 315 10.73 2.40 -11.20
C SER A 315 11.93 3.14 -11.74
N ALA A 316 12.32 4.20 -11.06
CA ALA A 316 13.48 5.00 -11.38
C ALA A 316 14.48 4.97 -10.22
N THR A 317 15.74 4.81 -10.59
CA THR A 317 16.92 5.08 -9.76
C THR A 317 17.68 6.24 -10.41
N ASP A 318 18.74 6.72 -9.76
CA ASP A 318 19.56 7.82 -10.31
C ASP A 318 20.12 7.50 -11.71
N ASP A 319 20.35 6.22 -12.01
CA ASP A 319 21.02 5.77 -13.24
C ASP A 319 20.10 5.03 -14.24
N SER A 320 18.88 4.64 -13.85
CA SER A 320 18.02 3.81 -14.72
C SER A 320 16.53 3.99 -14.48
N LEU A 321 15.76 3.83 -15.55
CA LEU A 321 14.30 3.78 -15.56
C LEU A 321 13.85 2.42 -16.10
N GLU A 322 13.02 1.71 -15.33
CA GLU A 322 12.50 0.39 -15.67
C GLU A 322 10.96 0.40 -15.70
N LEU A 323 10.39 -0.14 -16.77
CA LEU A 323 8.95 -0.38 -16.92
C LEU A 323 8.68 -1.88 -16.97
N THR A 324 7.93 -2.38 -15.99
CA THR A 324 7.51 -3.78 -15.90
C THR A 324 6.00 -3.88 -16.01
N CYS A 325 5.52 -4.49 -17.10
CA CYS A 325 4.10 -4.75 -17.33
C CYS A 325 3.91 -6.12 -18.01
N PRO A 326 3.88 -7.24 -17.29
CA PRO A 326 3.75 -8.57 -17.89
C PRO A 326 2.46 -8.74 -18.71
N PHE A 327 1.37 -8.08 -18.31
CA PHE A 327 0.09 -8.16 -19.00
C PHE A 327 0.11 -7.52 -20.40
N ILE A 328 1.08 -6.63 -20.70
CA ILE A 328 1.14 -5.94 -22.00
C ILE A 328 1.29 -6.92 -23.16
N TYR A 329 1.99 -8.02 -22.94
CA TYR A 329 2.24 -9.02 -23.98
C TYR A 329 0.95 -9.77 -24.35
N LEU A 330 0.02 -9.93 -23.40
CA LEU A 330 -1.31 -10.44 -23.72
C LEU A 330 -2.17 -9.38 -24.40
N MET A 331 -2.03 -8.10 -24.02
CA MET A 331 -2.78 -7.01 -24.64
C MET A 331 -2.39 -6.76 -26.10
N CYS A 332 -1.13 -6.95 -26.47
CA CYS A 332 -0.63 -6.59 -27.81
C CYS A 332 -0.91 -7.62 -28.92
N VAL A 333 -1.51 -8.77 -28.58
CA VAL A 333 -1.81 -9.86 -29.51
C VAL A 333 -3.30 -10.22 -29.53
N ASN A 334 -3.80 -10.65 -30.68
CA ASN A 334 -5.19 -10.99 -30.94
C ASN A 334 -5.33 -12.42 -31.52
N GLU A 335 -6.56 -12.80 -31.89
CA GLU A 335 -6.84 -14.11 -32.49
C GLU A 335 -6.11 -14.30 -33.83
N ASP A 336 -6.07 -13.26 -34.66
CA ASP A 336 -5.36 -13.27 -35.95
C ASP A 336 -3.84 -13.46 -35.79
N ASP A 337 -3.27 -13.06 -34.65
CA ASP A 337 -1.86 -13.28 -34.33
C ASP A 337 -1.59 -14.72 -33.85
N GLY A 338 -2.65 -15.46 -33.50
CA GLY A 338 -2.62 -16.85 -33.06
C GLY A 338 -2.95 -17.08 -31.59
N LEU A 339 -3.41 -16.07 -30.85
CA LEU A 339 -3.88 -16.24 -29.46
C LEU A 339 -5.34 -16.71 -29.42
N ASN A 340 -5.61 -17.86 -28.81
CA ASN A 340 -6.96 -18.41 -28.70
C ASN A 340 -7.23 -18.94 -27.28
N PHE A 341 -8.47 -18.82 -26.82
CA PHE A 341 -8.93 -19.38 -25.54
C PHE A 341 -10.02 -20.43 -25.74
N LYS A 342 -9.87 -21.58 -25.09
CA LYS A 342 -10.87 -22.66 -25.12
C LYS A 342 -11.27 -23.05 -23.71
N VAL A 343 -12.54 -23.35 -23.52
CA VAL A 343 -13.05 -23.97 -22.30
C VAL A 343 -13.39 -25.41 -22.64
N LEU A 344 -12.73 -26.37 -21.99
CA LEU A 344 -13.04 -27.78 -22.20
C LEU A 344 -14.36 -28.12 -21.51
N LEU A 345 -15.20 -28.93 -22.15
CA LEU A 345 -16.38 -29.50 -21.51
C LEU A 345 -15.94 -30.77 -20.78
N GLU A 346 -16.16 -30.82 -19.47
CA GLU A 346 -15.88 -31.99 -18.65
C GLU A 346 -16.88 -33.11 -18.97
N THR A 347 -16.49 -34.36 -18.66
CA THR A 347 -17.33 -35.55 -18.94
C THR A 347 -18.68 -35.56 -18.21
N ASP A 348 -18.85 -34.72 -17.18
CA ASP A 348 -20.09 -34.52 -16.43
C ASP A 348 -20.96 -33.37 -16.99
N GLY A 349 -20.55 -32.74 -18.09
CA GLY A 349 -21.23 -31.61 -18.70
C GLY A 349 -20.93 -30.25 -18.03
N THR A 350 -20.03 -30.20 -17.05
CA THR A 350 -19.55 -28.94 -16.47
C THR A 350 -18.47 -28.31 -17.34
N TYR A 351 -18.30 -26.99 -17.22
CA TYR A 351 -17.22 -26.27 -17.90
C TYR A 351 -15.93 -26.45 -17.10
N GLY A 352 -14.92 -27.05 -17.75
CA GLY A 352 -13.58 -27.20 -17.23
C GLY A 352 -12.82 -25.86 -17.18
N GLN A 353 -11.55 -25.92 -16.80
CA GLN A 353 -10.71 -24.74 -16.74
C GLN A 353 -10.46 -24.14 -18.13
N MET A 354 -10.41 -22.80 -18.20
CA MET A 354 -10.08 -22.09 -19.42
C MET A 354 -8.61 -22.30 -19.76
N ARG A 355 -8.33 -22.65 -21.02
CA ARG A 355 -6.98 -22.88 -21.55
C ARG A 355 -6.62 -21.84 -22.60
N ALA A 356 -5.37 -21.43 -22.61
CA ALA A 356 -4.81 -20.49 -23.58
C ALA A 356 -3.91 -21.21 -24.58
N PHE A 357 -4.03 -20.86 -25.86
CA PHE A 357 -3.26 -21.43 -26.94
C PHE A 357 -2.56 -20.33 -27.73
N TRP A 358 -1.29 -20.53 -28.04
CA TRP A 358 -0.51 -19.71 -28.96
C TRP A 358 -0.15 -20.53 -30.21
N LYS A 359 -0.68 -20.15 -31.37
CA LYS A 359 -0.47 -20.85 -32.65
C LYS A 359 -0.66 -22.37 -32.52
N SER A 360 -1.79 -22.76 -31.93
CA SER A 360 -2.19 -24.15 -31.62
C SER A 360 -1.41 -24.88 -30.51
N THR A 361 -0.44 -24.25 -29.87
CA THR A 361 0.29 -24.82 -28.72
C THR A 361 -0.38 -24.38 -27.42
N ASP A 362 -0.67 -25.32 -26.50
CA ASP A 362 -1.21 -24.99 -25.17
C ASP A 362 -0.14 -24.28 -24.33
N ILE A 363 -0.45 -23.07 -23.87
CA ILE A 363 0.45 -22.21 -23.09
C ILE A 363 -0.13 -21.88 -21.71
N THR A 364 -1.19 -22.58 -21.28
CA THR A 364 -1.91 -22.31 -20.03
C THR A 364 -0.96 -22.23 -18.84
N ASP A 365 -0.06 -23.20 -18.71
CA ASP A 365 0.90 -23.29 -17.60
C ASP A 365 2.13 -22.37 -17.78
N SER A 366 2.31 -21.79 -18.96
CA SER A 366 3.44 -20.91 -19.30
C SER A 366 3.02 -19.45 -19.49
N ILE A 367 1.80 -19.09 -19.11
CA ILE A 367 1.23 -17.74 -19.31
C ILE A 367 2.03 -16.65 -18.59
N SER A 368 2.68 -16.99 -17.46
CA SER A 368 3.56 -16.08 -16.72
C SER A 368 4.82 -15.69 -17.49
N SER A 369 5.24 -16.55 -18.43
CA SER A 369 6.41 -16.37 -19.28
C SER A 369 6.01 -16.07 -20.73
N PHE A 370 4.79 -15.55 -20.94
CA PHE A 370 4.28 -15.29 -22.29
C PHE A 370 5.15 -14.29 -23.08
N LYS A 371 5.85 -13.39 -22.40
CA LYS A 371 6.89 -12.54 -23.01
C LYS A 371 7.88 -13.35 -23.83
N ASP A 372 8.41 -14.43 -23.26
CA ASP A 372 9.45 -15.24 -23.90
C ASP A 372 8.90 -15.93 -25.16
N ILE A 373 7.66 -16.41 -25.08
CA ILE A 373 6.93 -17.01 -26.21
C ILE A 373 6.75 -16.00 -27.34
N VAL A 374 6.32 -14.77 -27.03
CA VAL A 374 6.13 -13.70 -28.00
C VAL A 374 7.47 -13.26 -28.61
N THR A 375 8.54 -13.19 -27.83
CA THR A 375 9.87 -12.79 -28.31
C THR A 375 10.56 -13.86 -29.15
N ALA A 376 10.16 -15.12 -29.03
CA ALA A 376 10.66 -16.21 -29.86
C ALA A 376 9.93 -16.30 -31.22
N ASP A 377 8.87 -15.52 -31.43
CA ASP A 377 8.08 -15.54 -32.64
C ASP A 377 8.78 -14.84 -33.83
N PRO A 378 8.60 -15.30 -35.08
CA PRO A 378 9.13 -14.60 -36.25
C PRO A 378 8.65 -13.14 -36.39
N LEU A 379 7.48 -12.80 -35.82
CA LEU A 379 6.93 -11.44 -35.78
C LEU A 379 7.21 -10.71 -34.47
N ALA A 380 8.18 -11.16 -33.67
CA ALA A 380 8.53 -10.58 -32.37
C ALA A 380 8.60 -9.05 -32.37
N ASP A 381 9.32 -8.44 -33.33
CA ASP A 381 9.46 -6.97 -33.39
C ASP A 381 8.13 -6.24 -33.60
N VAL A 382 7.17 -6.85 -34.30
CA VAL A 382 5.81 -6.30 -34.47
C VAL A 382 5.05 -6.31 -33.15
N PHE A 383 5.08 -7.44 -32.43
CA PHE A 383 4.41 -7.56 -31.13
C PHE A 383 5.05 -6.68 -30.06
N LEU A 384 6.38 -6.57 -30.07
CA LEU A 384 7.11 -5.66 -29.20
C LEU A 384 6.77 -4.20 -29.51
N LEU A 385 6.69 -3.82 -30.79
CA LEU A 385 6.27 -2.47 -31.18
C LEU A 385 4.85 -2.17 -30.69
N ARG A 386 3.89 -3.07 -30.93
CA ARG A 386 2.50 -2.93 -30.43
C ARG A 386 2.47 -2.78 -28.91
N ALA A 387 3.22 -3.62 -28.19
CA ALA A 387 3.30 -3.54 -26.74
C ALA A 387 3.83 -2.19 -26.26
N LYS A 388 4.88 -1.66 -26.88
CA LYS A 388 5.46 -0.35 -26.53
C LYS A 388 4.52 0.81 -26.86
N VAL A 389 3.82 0.76 -27.99
CA VAL A 389 2.79 1.76 -28.36
C VAL A 389 1.64 1.75 -27.35
N LEU A 390 1.16 0.57 -26.95
CA LEU A 390 0.13 0.43 -25.92
C LEU A 390 0.60 0.97 -24.57
N LEU A 391 1.84 0.68 -24.16
CA LEU A 391 2.40 1.27 -22.93
C LEU A 391 2.49 2.78 -23.01
N ARG A 392 2.94 3.33 -24.15
CA ARG A 392 2.99 4.78 -24.35
C ARG A 392 1.61 5.38 -24.18
N TYR A 393 0.58 4.80 -24.80
CA TYR A 393 -0.80 5.25 -24.65
C TYR A 393 -1.26 5.24 -23.18
N ILE A 394 -1.03 4.16 -22.45
CA ILE A 394 -1.40 4.05 -21.02
C ILE A 394 -0.70 5.11 -20.17
N VAL A 395 0.60 5.34 -20.40
CA VAL A 395 1.38 6.33 -19.66
C VAL A 395 0.94 7.75 -20.00
N ASP A 396 0.63 8.03 -21.27
CA ASP A 396 0.18 9.33 -21.77
C ASP A 396 -1.20 9.69 -21.19
N GLU A 397 -2.16 8.76 -21.25
CA GLU A 397 -3.50 8.92 -20.65
C GLU A 397 -3.41 9.19 -19.14
N GLN A 398 -2.52 8.48 -18.44
CA GLN A 398 -2.32 8.70 -17.02
C GLN A 398 -1.71 10.08 -16.73
N LEU A 399 -0.74 10.54 -17.53
CA LEU A 399 -0.14 11.85 -17.38
C LEU A 399 -1.15 12.97 -17.68
N GLU A 400 -1.96 12.81 -18.73
CA GLU A 400 -3.04 13.75 -19.06
C GLU A 400 -4.04 13.85 -17.90
N ARG A 401 -4.52 12.72 -17.36
CA ARG A 401 -5.40 12.70 -16.18
C ARG A 401 -4.79 13.43 -14.98
N LEU A 402 -3.49 13.25 -14.74
CA LEU A 402 -2.76 13.92 -13.67
C LEU A 402 -2.62 15.42 -13.94
N SER A 403 -2.43 15.86 -15.19
CA SER A 403 -2.37 17.29 -15.53
C SER A 403 -3.74 17.96 -15.47
N GLU A 404 -4.81 17.31 -15.93
CA GLU A 404 -6.17 17.84 -15.90
C GLU A 404 -6.66 18.11 -14.48
N SER A 405 -6.39 17.19 -13.55
CA SER A 405 -6.75 17.36 -12.15
C SER A 405 -5.88 18.38 -11.40
N GLU A 406 -4.79 18.87 -12.00
CA GLU A 406 -3.88 19.82 -11.37
C GLU A 406 -4.51 21.20 -11.25
N HIS A 407 -5.32 21.59 -12.23
CA HIS A 407 -6.05 22.84 -12.15
C HIS A 407 -7.01 22.85 -10.97
N THR A 408 -7.79 21.78 -10.80
CA THR A 408 -8.69 21.61 -9.66
C THR A 408 -7.95 21.54 -8.31
N ALA A 409 -6.78 20.90 -8.29
CA ALA A 409 -5.93 20.87 -7.09
C ALA A 409 -5.38 22.26 -6.71
N ASN A 410 -5.06 23.09 -7.70
CA ASN A 410 -4.55 24.45 -7.50
C ASN A 410 -5.64 25.47 -7.15
N GLU A 411 -6.90 25.21 -7.53
CA GLU A 411 -8.06 26.04 -7.18
C GLU A 411 -8.56 25.82 -5.74
N LEU A 412 -8.17 24.71 -5.10
CA LEU A 412 -8.43 24.47 -3.68
C LEU A 412 -7.56 25.43 -2.85
N ASP A 413 -8.15 26.54 -2.40
CA ASP A 413 -7.48 27.55 -1.58
C ASP A 413 -7.02 26.91 -0.26
N PRO A 414 -5.70 26.84 0.03
CA PRO A 414 -5.17 26.25 1.26
C PRO A 414 -5.62 26.99 2.54
N ASN A 415 -6.25 28.16 2.41
CA ASN A 415 -6.84 28.94 3.51
C ASN A 415 -8.37 28.83 3.62
N GLN A 416 -9.05 27.96 2.85
CA GLN A 416 -10.48 27.72 3.06
C GLN A 416 -10.75 27.21 4.48
N GLU A 417 -11.73 27.79 5.16
CA GLU A 417 -12.12 27.38 6.53
C GLU A 417 -12.54 25.89 6.60
N SER A 418 -12.91 25.23 5.49
CA SER A 418 -13.16 23.78 5.45
C SER A 418 -11.88 22.94 5.63
N LEU A 419 -10.72 23.46 5.21
CA LEU A 419 -9.40 22.84 5.41
C LEU A 419 -8.83 23.11 6.82
N SER A 420 -9.47 23.98 7.62
CA SER A 420 -8.99 24.38 8.95
C SER A 420 -9.03 23.26 10.01
N VAL A 421 -9.64 22.12 9.67
CA VAL A 421 -9.70 20.91 10.52
C VAL A 421 -8.54 19.95 10.22
N GLY A 422 -7.74 20.20 9.17
CA GLY A 422 -6.66 19.33 8.71
C GLY A 422 -5.24 19.86 8.93
N ASP A 423 -4.28 18.95 8.85
CA ASP A 423 -2.84 19.25 8.86
C ASP A 423 -2.47 20.09 7.62
N LYS A 424 -1.79 21.24 7.84
CA LYS A 424 -1.33 22.12 6.75
C LYS A 424 -0.38 21.43 5.78
N GLY A 425 0.21 20.30 6.18
CA GLY A 425 1.04 19.47 5.31
C GLY A 425 0.28 18.65 4.26
N ILE A 426 -1.06 18.55 4.33
CA ILE A 426 -1.84 17.71 3.39
C ILE A 426 -1.72 18.20 1.93
N PRO A 427 -1.96 19.49 1.60
CA PRO A 427 -1.80 19.98 0.24
C PRO A 427 -0.37 19.84 -0.27
N GLU A 428 0.62 20.04 0.59
CA GLU A 428 2.04 19.89 0.27
C GLU A 428 2.38 18.43 -0.06
N ALA A 429 1.94 17.48 0.76
CA ALA A 429 2.15 16.05 0.53
C ALA A 429 1.49 15.57 -0.77
N ALA A 430 0.25 15.99 -1.04
CA ALA A 430 -0.45 15.66 -2.28
C ALA A 430 0.26 16.27 -3.50
N SER A 431 0.62 17.55 -3.44
CA SER A 431 1.36 18.23 -4.52
C SER A 431 2.70 17.55 -4.80
N LYS A 432 3.45 17.22 -3.75
CA LYS A 432 4.74 16.52 -3.86
C LYS A 432 4.59 15.15 -4.51
N LEU A 433 3.56 14.36 -4.16
CA LEU A 433 3.29 13.10 -4.83
C LEU A 433 3.06 13.30 -6.33
N ARG A 434 2.25 14.31 -6.71
CA ARG A 434 1.95 14.61 -8.11
C ARG A 434 3.19 14.97 -8.91
N VAL A 435 4.08 15.78 -8.34
CA VAL A 435 5.35 16.16 -9.00
C VAL A 435 6.22 14.92 -9.23
N ILE A 436 6.34 14.03 -8.24
CA ILE A 436 7.11 12.79 -8.35
C ILE A 436 6.53 11.89 -9.46
N GLU A 437 5.22 11.67 -9.46
CA GLU A 437 4.55 10.80 -10.44
C GLU A 437 4.60 11.39 -11.86
N ALA A 438 4.34 12.69 -12.02
CA ALA A 438 4.46 13.39 -13.31
C ALA A 438 5.87 13.27 -13.89
N GLY A 439 6.90 13.40 -13.05
CA GLY A 439 8.29 13.23 -13.44
C GLY A 439 8.60 11.81 -13.92
N LEU A 440 8.06 10.79 -13.24
CA LEU A 440 8.22 9.38 -13.64
C LEU A 440 7.50 9.08 -14.96
N LEU A 441 6.28 9.56 -15.12
CA LEU A 441 5.48 9.37 -16.34
C LEU A 441 6.14 10.05 -17.54
N SER A 442 6.59 11.30 -17.38
CA SER A 442 7.25 12.05 -18.46
C SER A 442 8.53 11.35 -18.95
N LYS A 443 9.42 10.93 -18.03
CA LYS A 443 10.63 10.16 -18.38
C LYS A 443 10.30 8.82 -19.05
N SER A 444 9.18 8.19 -18.65
CA SER A 444 8.71 6.94 -19.25
C SER A 444 8.27 7.14 -20.70
N LEU A 445 7.61 8.27 -21.02
CA LEU A 445 7.22 8.60 -22.40
C LEU A 445 8.44 8.80 -23.29
N GLU A 446 9.47 9.53 -22.82
CA GLU A 446 10.72 9.72 -23.56
C GLU A 446 11.41 8.38 -23.88
N LEU A 447 11.50 7.49 -22.89
CA LEU A 447 12.08 6.15 -23.06
C LEU A 447 11.28 5.32 -24.07
N LEU A 448 9.95 5.28 -23.93
CA LEU A 448 9.06 4.53 -24.82
C LEU A 448 9.14 5.05 -26.26
N GLU A 449 9.23 6.36 -26.46
CA GLU A 449 9.38 6.95 -27.79
C GLU A 449 10.70 6.54 -28.46
N ALA A 450 11.81 6.53 -27.73
CA ALA A 450 13.09 6.05 -28.25
C ALA A 450 13.05 4.55 -28.64
N GLU A 451 12.42 3.71 -27.81
CA GLU A 451 12.24 2.29 -28.09
C GLU A 451 11.31 2.04 -29.29
N ILE A 452 10.20 2.78 -29.40
CA ILE A 452 9.26 2.72 -30.53
C ILE A 452 9.97 3.11 -31.83
N ASN A 453 10.75 4.18 -31.83
CA ASN A 453 11.51 4.63 -33.01
C ASN A 453 12.54 3.58 -33.47
N THR A 454 13.19 2.93 -32.50
CA THR A 454 14.14 1.84 -32.76
C THR A 454 13.43 0.64 -33.39
N LEU A 455 12.33 0.17 -32.79
CA LEU A 455 11.55 -0.98 -33.29
C LEU A 455 10.89 -0.69 -34.64
N SER A 456 10.39 0.52 -34.87
CA SER A 456 9.79 0.95 -36.14
C SER A 456 10.79 0.92 -37.31
N SER A 457 12.10 0.98 -37.01
CA SER A 457 13.16 0.86 -38.01
C SER A 457 13.54 -0.59 -38.31
N SER A 458 12.99 -1.57 -37.59
CA SER A 458 13.25 -2.99 -37.83
C SER A 458 12.78 -3.42 -39.23
N PRO A 459 13.60 -4.21 -39.96
CA PRO A 459 13.18 -4.81 -41.22
C PRO A 459 11.90 -5.66 -41.11
N ILE A 460 11.68 -6.33 -39.97
CA ILE A 460 10.51 -7.17 -39.72
C ILE A 460 9.25 -6.30 -39.70
N VAL A 461 9.29 -5.18 -38.97
CA VAL A 461 8.18 -4.23 -38.86
C VAL A 461 7.88 -3.59 -40.21
N ARG A 462 8.90 -3.09 -40.91
CA ARG A 462 8.73 -2.46 -42.23
C ARG A 462 8.15 -3.42 -43.26
N GLY A 463 8.61 -4.67 -43.26
CA GLY A 463 8.08 -5.72 -44.13
C GLY A 463 6.62 -6.04 -43.83
N TYR A 464 6.26 -6.15 -42.54
CA TYR A 464 4.90 -6.41 -42.10
C TYR A 464 3.94 -5.29 -42.52
N LEU A 465 4.27 -4.02 -42.20
CA LEU A 465 3.43 -2.87 -42.56
C LEU A 465 3.27 -2.70 -44.08
N GLY A 466 4.35 -2.87 -44.85
CA GLY A 466 4.29 -2.80 -46.32
C GLY A 466 3.46 -3.93 -46.95
N SER A 467 3.37 -5.09 -46.30
CA SER A 467 2.52 -6.21 -46.76
C SER A 467 1.04 -6.00 -46.44
N SER A 468 0.72 -5.34 -45.33
CA SER A 468 -0.65 -4.97 -44.96
C SER A 468 -1.22 -3.89 -45.89
N GLU A 469 -0.43 -2.87 -46.25
CA GLU A 469 -0.86 -1.83 -47.21
C GLU A 469 -1.15 -2.41 -48.62
N ALA A 470 -0.50 -3.51 -49.00
CA ALA A 470 -0.74 -4.20 -50.26
C ALA A 470 -2.00 -5.09 -50.26
N GLN A 471 -2.48 -5.52 -49.08
CA GLN A 471 -3.69 -6.34 -48.94
C GLN A 471 -4.97 -5.49 -48.86
N ASP A 472 -4.88 -4.24 -48.39
CA ASP A 472 -6.02 -3.30 -48.30
C ASP A 472 -6.24 -2.44 -49.57
N ALA A 473 -5.47 -2.68 -50.64
CA ALA A 473 -5.75 -2.04 -51.93
C ALA A 473 -7.06 -2.62 -52.52
N PRO A 474 -8.06 -1.80 -52.89
CA PRO A 474 -9.30 -2.31 -53.46
C PRO A 474 -8.97 -3.02 -54.77
N GLY A 475 -9.18 -4.34 -54.78
CA GLY A 475 -8.94 -5.20 -55.93
C GLY A 475 -9.59 -4.61 -57.17
N ALA A 476 -8.77 -4.32 -58.18
CA ALA A 476 -9.24 -4.12 -59.53
C ALA A 476 -10.05 -5.36 -59.91
N GLY A 477 -11.33 -5.15 -60.24
CA GLY A 477 -12.24 -6.22 -60.60
C GLY A 477 -11.70 -7.01 -61.78
N ASP A 478 -11.44 -8.29 -61.56
CA ASP A 478 -11.41 -9.26 -62.64
C ASP A 478 -12.87 -9.47 -63.08
N ASN A 479 -13.21 -8.81 -64.19
CA ASN A 479 -14.30 -9.23 -65.04
C ASN A 479 -13.92 -10.60 -65.60
N ASP A 480 -14.47 -11.67 -65.03
CA ASP A 480 -14.60 -12.94 -65.72
C ASP A 480 -16.11 -13.23 -65.91
N GLU A 481 -16.59 -12.83 -67.09
CA GLU A 481 -17.87 -13.26 -67.62
C GLU A 481 -17.82 -14.77 -67.87
N SER A 482 -18.59 -15.55 -67.13
CA SER A 482 -19.06 -16.86 -67.62
C SER A 482 -20.49 -17.17 -67.13
N GLU A 483 -21.41 -16.95 -68.06
CA GLU A 483 -22.54 -17.80 -68.44
C GLU A 483 -23.28 -18.63 -67.37
N ASP A 484 -24.51 -18.18 -67.10
CA ASP A 484 -25.79 -18.92 -67.25
C ASP A 484 -25.89 -20.35 -66.70
N PHE A 485 -26.77 -20.57 -65.72
CA PHE A 485 -27.71 -21.71 -65.77
C PHE A 485 -28.97 -21.42 -64.92
N SER A 486 -30.11 -21.65 -65.57
CA SER A 486 -31.47 -21.69 -65.02
C SER A 486 -31.72 -22.86 -64.06
#